data_AF-A0A844HSW1-F1
#
_entry.id   AF-A0A844HSW1-F1
#
_cell.length_a   1.000
_cell.length_b   1.000
_cell.length_c   1.000
_cell.angle_alpha   90.00
_cell.angle_beta   90.00
_cell.angle_gamma   90.00
#
_symmetry.space_group_name_H-M   'P 1'
#
loop_
_entity.id
_entity.type
_entity.pdbx_description
1 polymer ?
#
loop_
_entity_poly.entity_id
_entity_poly.type
_entity_poly.pdbx_seq_one_letter_code
_entity_poly.pdbx_strand_id
1 'polypeptide(L)'
;MNTAHRFEFFTDDNGQPWACFAWGDVPPATITRERITDAAAYYEGFVETELDLDNFTVQAMWIQNGSDEETWVFCDADAPGAERITGVRFS
;
A
#
# COMPACT_ATOMS: atom_id res chain seq x y z
N MET A 1 3.79 -18.43 13.98
CA MET A 1 4.06 -17.07 14.47
C MET A 1 3.60 -16.13 13.37
N ASN A 2 2.45 -15.49 13.51
CA ASN A 2 1.93 -14.56 12.50
C ASN A 2 2.63 -13.22 12.74
N THR A 3 3.70 -12.94 12.00
CA THR A 3 4.33 -11.62 12.05
C THR A 3 3.37 -10.66 11.35
N ALA A 4 2.64 -9.84 12.12
CA ALA A 4 1.81 -8.80 11.54
C ALA A 4 2.74 -7.83 10.80
N HIS A 5 2.65 -7.81 9.47
CA HIS A 5 3.39 -6.86 8.65
C HIS A 5 2.86 -5.45 8.90
N ARG A 6 3.75 -4.47 9.04
CA ARG A 6 3.39 -3.05 9.08
C ARG A 6 2.75 -2.67 7.74
N PHE A 7 1.63 -1.95 7.80
CA PHE A 7 1.06 -1.33 6.61
C PHE A 7 1.55 0.11 6.48
N GLU A 8 1.77 0.47 5.23
CA GLU A 8 2.18 1.80 4.81
C GLU A 8 1.19 2.30 3.76
N PHE A 9 1.05 3.62 3.71
CA PHE A 9 0.18 4.30 2.77
C PHE A 9 1.01 5.23 1.91
N PHE A 10 0.72 5.23 0.61
CA PHE A 10 1.16 6.33 -0.24
C PHE A 10 -0.01 7.26 -0.50
N THR A 11 0.29 8.54 -0.43
CA THR A 11 -0.65 9.63 -0.70
C THR A 11 -0.27 10.37 -1.97
N ASP A 12 -1.26 10.99 -2.60
CA ASP A 12 -1.06 11.89 -3.74
C ASP A 12 -0.67 13.29 -3.26
N ASP A 13 -0.48 14.23 -4.19
CA ASP A 13 -0.16 15.63 -3.88
C ASP A 13 -1.23 16.34 -3.02
N ASN A 14 -2.44 15.78 -2.91
CA ASN A 14 -3.53 16.28 -2.09
C ASN A 14 -3.61 15.59 -0.72
N GLY A 15 -2.67 14.68 -0.41
CA GLY A 15 -2.69 13.86 0.80
C GLY A 15 -3.72 12.73 0.75
N GLN A 16 -4.32 12.42 -0.39
CA GLN A 16 -5.30 11.35 -0.54
C GLN A 16 -4.59 10.00 -0.74
N PRO A 17 -4.97 8.94 -0.01
CA PRO A 17 -4.32 7.65 -0.13
C PRO A 17 -4.62 7.03 -1.50
N TRP A 18 -3.59 6.61 -2.23
CA TRP A 18 -3.73 5.87 -3.49
C TRP A 18 -3.21 4.43 -3.41
N ALA A 19 -2.47 4.07 -2.36
CA ALA A 19 -2.11 2.68 -2.08
C ALA A 19 -1.97 2.39 -0.58
N CYS A 20 -2.30 1.16 -0.18
CA CYS A 20 -2.01 0.61 1.14
C CYS A 20 -1.31 -0.74 0.96
N PHE A 21 -0.15 -0.94 1.58
CA PHE A 21 0.66 -2.11 1.30
C PHE A 21 1.55 -2.54 2.46
N ALA A 22 2.09 -3.75 2.35
CA ALA A 22 3.22 -4.22 3.12
C ALA A 22 4.41 -4.51 2.19
N TRP A 23 5.62 -4.23 2.67
CA TRP A 23 6.86 -4.54 1.95
C TRP A 23 7.07 -6.06 1.80
N GLY A 24 7.47 -6.46 0.61
CA GLY A 24 7.84 -7.84 0.26
C GLY A 24 6.69 -8.75 -0.17
N ASP A 25 6.97 -10.04 -0.14
CA ASP A 25 6.03 -11.12 -0.47
C ASP A 25 5.19 -11.50 0.74
N VAL A 26 4.13 -10.74 0.97
CA VAL A 26 3.21 -10.94 2.09
C VAL A 26 2.01 -11.75 1.59
N PRO A 27 1.54 -12.78 2.31
CA PRO A 27 0.38 -13.54 1.87
C PRO A 27 -0.85 -12.62 1.72
N PRO A 28 -1.50 -12.56 0.53
CA PRO A 28 -2.62 -11.63 0.29
C PRO A 28 -3.76 -11.76 1.29
N ALA A 29 -4.03 -12.97 1.78
CA ALA A 29 -5.05 -13.25 2.80
C ALA A 29 -4.80 -12.55 4.15
N THR A 30 -3.59 -12.04 4.39
CA THR A 30 -3.26 -11.27 5.60
C THR A 30 -3.55 -9.78 5.46
N ILE A 31 -3.87 -9.30 4.25
CA ILE A 31 -4.22 -7.90 3.97
C ILE A 31 -5.73 -7.82 3.86
N THR A 32 -6.37 -7.67 5.02
CA THR A 32 -7.83 -7.64 5.16
C THR A 32 -8.32 -6.20 5.25
N ARG A 33 -9.61 -5.99 4.92
CA ARG A 33 -10.28 -4.67 5.08
C ARG A 33 -10.06 -4.11 6.48
N GLU A 34 -10.32 -4.92 7.51
CA GLU A 34 -10.15 -4.55 8.93
C GLU A 34 -8.74 -4.02 9.22
N ARG A 35 -7.69 -4.74 8.78
CA ARG A 35 -6.31 -4.31 9.02
C ARG A 35 -5.93 -3.06 8.23
N ILE A 36 -6.49 -2.86 7.03
CA ILE A 36 -6.30 -1.63 6.25
C ILE A 36 -6.94 -0.46 7.01
N THR A 37 -8.19 -0.59 7.43
CA THR A 37 -8.91 0.46 8.18
C THR A 37 -8.21 0.81 9.49
N ASP A 38 -7.77 -0.19 10.26
CA ASP A 38 -7.04 0.03 11.51
C ASP A 38 -5.71 0.77 11.28
N ALA A 39 -4.97 0.39 10.24
CA ALA A 39 -3.72 1.05 9.89
C ALA A 39 -3.94 2.49 9.41
N ALA A 40 -4.98 2.71 8.61
CA ALA A 40 -5.33 4.03 8.08
C ALA A 40 -5.68 5.01 9.21
N ALA A 41 -6.51 4.56 10.15
CA ALA A 41 -6.90 5.36 11.32
C ALA A 41 -5.72 5.64 12.25
N TYR A 42 -4.82 4.67 12.43
CA TYR A 42 -3.70 4.79 13.38
C TYR A 42 -2.54 5.63 12.83
N TYR A 43 -2.14 5.44 11.58
CA TYR A 43 -0.94 6.05 11.01
C TYR A 43 -1.20 7.36 10.29
N GLU A 44 -2.32 7.45 9.57
CA GLU A 44 -2.59 8.57 8.66
C GLU A 44 -3.82 9.40 9.07
N GLY A 45 -4.62 8.90 10.02
CA GLY A 45 -5.85 9.55 10.47
C GLY A 45 -7.00 9.49 9.46
N PHE A 46 -6.88 8.67 8.41
CA PHE A 46 -7.96 8.44 7.45
C PHE A 46 -9.10 7.64 8.09
N VAL A 47 -10.33 7.98 7.71
CA VAL A 47 -11.51 7.17 8.03
C VAL A 47 -11.85 6.24 6.88
N GLU A 48 -12.57 5.15 7.17
CA GLU A 48 -12.91 4.12 6.16
C GLU A 48 -13.60 4.70 4.91
N THR A 49 -14.40 5.77 5.06
CA THR A 49 -15.08 6.42 3.92
C THR A 49 -14.15 7.16 2.97
N GLU A 50 -12.89 7.40 3.37
CA GLU A 50 -11.84 7.97 2.53
C GLU A 50 -11.07 6.88 1.75
N LEU A 51 -11.38 5.61 1.99
CA LEU A 51 -10.74 4.47 1.35
C LEU A 51 -11.75 3.75 0.46
N ASP A 52 -11.45 3.60 -0.83
CA ASP A 52 -12.27 2.77 -1.73
C ASP A 52 -12.03 1.28 -1.45
N LEU A 53 -12.68 0.77 -0.40
CA LEU A 53 -12.58 -0.61 0.06
C LEU A 53 -13.74 -1.48 -0.43
N ASP A 54 -14.68 -0.97 -1.21
CA ASP A 54 -15.84 -1.76 -1.65
C ASP A 54 -15.51 -2.76 -2.75
N ASN A 55 -14.49 -2.49 -3.56
CA ASN A 55 -14.04 -3.39 -4.63
C ASN A 55 -12.52 -3.53 -4.71
N PHE A 56 -11.83 -3.48 -3.57
CA PHE A 56 -10.38 -3.57 -3.59
C PHE A 56 -9.86 -4.96 -3.94
N THR A 57 -8.71 -5.00 -4.62
CA THR A 57 -7.99 -6.24 -4.92
C THR A 57 -6.61 -6.19 -4.28
N VAL A 58 -6.29 -7.22 -3.50
CA VAL A 58 -4.94 -7.41 -2.96
C VAL A 58 -4.07 -8.09 -4.01
N GLN A 59 -2.96 -7.47 -4.37
CA GLN A 59 -2.05 -7.98 -5.38
C GLN A 59 -0.59 -7.66 -5.05
N ALA A 60 0.32 -8.46 -5.61
CA ALA A 60 1.74 -8.15 -5.62
C ALA A 60 2.00 -7.08 -6.69
N MET A 61 2.76 -6.05 -6.33
CA MET A 61 3.14 -4.94 -7.21
C MET A 61 4.62 -4.64 -7.01
N TRP A 62 5.17 -3.83 -7.90
CA TRP A 62 6.54 -3.36 -7.84
C TRP A 62 6.57 -1.85 -7.87
N ILE A 63 7.34 -1.27 -6.96
CA ILE A 63 7.54 0.18 -6.87
C ILE A 63 9.03 0.48 -6.91
N GLN A 64 9.37 1.67 -7.36
CA GLN A 64 10.72 2.18 -7.27
C GLN A 64 10.67 3.62 -6.75
N ASN A 65 11.74 4.04 -6.11
CA ASN A 65 11.92 5.44 -5.76
C ASN A 65 12.00 6.25 -7.07
N GLY A 66 11.27 7.36 -7.11
CA GLY A 66 11.23 8.28 -8.22
C GLY A 66 12.55 9.02 -8.41
N SER A 67 12.52 10.05 -9.25
CA SER A 67 13.67 10.96 -9.42
C SER A 67 13.94 11.83 -8.18
N ASP A 68 12.95 11.93 -7.32
CA ASP A 68 12.89 12.65 -6.05
C ASP A 68 12.73 11.64 -4.91
N GLU A 69 13.61 11.72 -3.90
CA GLU A 69 13.75 10.71 -2.84
C GLU A 69 12.46 10.42 -2.06
N GLU A 70 11.46 11.29 -2.17
CA GLU A 70 10.18 11.25 -1.44
C GLU A 70 9.02 10.67 -2.27
N THR A 71 9.19 10.42 -3.57
CA THR A 71 8.10 9.94 -4.43
C THR A 71 8.31 8.49 -4.82
N TRP A 72 7.30 7.66 -4.63
CA TRP A 72 7.29 6.27 -5.09
C TRP A 72 6.37 6.10 -6.28
N VAL A 73 6.82 5.35 -7.28
CA VAL A 73 6.03 5.07 -8.49
C VAL A 73 5.98 3.58 -8.77
N PHE A 74 4.86 3.13 -9.34
CA PHE A 74 4.78 1.76 -9.86
C PHE A 74 5.77 1.55 -11.02
N CYS A 75 6.35 0.36 -11.07
CA CYS A 75 7.30 -0.04 -12.10
C CYS A 75 7.14 -1.53 -12.44
N ASP A 76 7.90 -1.98 -13.44
CA ASP A 76 8.04 -3.39 -13.76
C ASP A 76 9.02 -4.09 -12.81
N ALA A 77 8.87 -5.41 -12.66
CA ALA A 77 9.69 -6.21 -11.75
C ALA A 77 11.19 -6.21 -12.08
N ASP A 78 11.54 -5.92 -13.34
CA ASP A 78 12.90 -5.85 -13.86
C ASP A 78 13.48 -4.43 -13.87
N ALA A 79 12.71 -3.42 -13.42
CA ALA A 79 13.20 -2.06 -13.32
C ALA A 79 14.37 -1.96 -12.29
N PRO A 80 15.42 -1.18 -12.58
CA PRO A 80 16.51 -0.98 -11.62
C PRO A 80 15.99 -0.39 -10.31
N GLY A 81 16.22 -1.09 -9.19
CA GLY A 81 15.73 -0.64 -7.88
C GLY A 81 14.25 -0.95 -7.61
N ALA A 82 13.63 -1.84 -8.40
CA ALA A 82 12.28 -2.32 -8.14
C ALA A 82 12.21 -3.06 -6.80
N GLU A 83 11.31 -2.61 -5.94
CA GLU A 83 10.98 -3.21 -4.67
C GLU A 83 9.58 -3.82 -4.72
N ARG A 84 9.48 -5.06 -4.25
CA ARG A 84 8.20 -5.78 -4.23
C ARG A 84 7.37 -5.32 -3.05
N ILE A 85 6.10 -5.07 -3.29
CA ILE A 85 5.08 -4.84 -2.26
C ILE A 85 3.90 -5.77 -2.49
N THR A 86 3.14 -6.05 -1.43
CA THR A 86 1.83 -6.67 -1.55
C THR A 86 0.80 -5.77 -0.89
N GLY A 87 -0.26 -5.43 -1.61
CA GLY A 87 -1.21 -4.46 -1.10
C GLY A 87 -2.35 -4.17 -2.06
N VAL A 88 -2.95 -3.02 -1.83
CA VAL A 88 -4.13 -2.52 -2.49
C VAL A 88 -3.79 -1.19 -3.16
N ARG A 89 -4.32 -0.99 -4.36
CA ARG A 89 -4.38 0.31 -5.02
C ARG A 89 -5.81 0.83 -4.90
N PHE A 90 -5.96 2.06 -4.44
CA PHE A 90 -7.25 2.73 -4.37
C PHE A 90 -7.55 3.41 -5.71
N SER A 91 -8.83 3.45 -6.10
CA SER A 91 -9.34 3.96 -7.39
C SER A 91 -9.25 5.47 -7.53
#